data_AF-A0A913XF30-F1
#
_entry.id   AF-A0A913XF30-F1
#
_cell.length_a   1.000
_cell.length_b   1.000
_cell.length_c   1.000
_cell.angle_alpha   90.00
_cell.angle_beta   90.00
_cell.angle_gamma   90.00
#
_symmetry.space_group_name_H-M   'P 1'
#
loop_
_entity.id
_entity.type
_entity.pdbx_description
1 polymer ?
#
loop_
_entity_poly.entity_id
_entity_poly.type
_entity_poly.pdbx_seq_one_letter_code
_entity_poly.pdbx_strand_id
1 'polypeptide(L)'
;MVDFLPLAIGYTVIFILISYVVLVGGSSFHEGGIISWFRRVLIKINDVFISVCERILPRLLLRTIDAVINYIFFTRNRCMLILYVFLIVAGSAVYTLRVSSFFGNTNIFFLSTYVLISFDVVLFTICNRKDPGVITSVNVGNYLERYEYDGVYYIQSSCRTCGTQKPARSKHCCR
;
A
#
# COMPACT_ATOMS: atom_id res chain seq x y z
N MET A 1 28.86 -1.74 21.83
CA MET A 1 27.39 -1.68 21.82
C MET A 1 27.05 -0.48 20.95
N VAL A 2 26.66 -0.68 19.69
CA VAL A 2 26.28 0.47 18.85
C VAL A 2 25.01 1.06 19.44
N ASP A 3 25.03 2.36 19.73
CA ASP A 3 23.86 3.04 20.27
C ASP A 3 22.69 2.91 19.29
N PHE A 4 21.47 2.78 19.80
CA PHE A 4 20.26 2.62 18.98
C PHE A 4 20.09 3.78 17.99
N LEU A 5 20.51 4.99 18.37
CA LEU A 5 20.37 6.21 17.59
C LEU A 5 21.19 6.20 16.28
N PRO A 6 22.51 5.98 16.27
CA PRO A 6 23.28 5.90 15.03
C PRO A 6 22.84 4.75 14.13
N LEU A 7 22.40 3.62 14.70
CA LEU A 7 21.83 2.52 13.93
C LEU A 7 20.52 2.94 13.23
N ALA A 8 19.60 3.58 13.96
CA ALA A 8 18.34 4.06 13.43
C ALA A 8 18.54 5.15 12.36
N ILE A 9 19.49 6.06 12.57
CA ILE A 9 19.86 7.10 11.59
C ILE A 9 20.44 6.44 10.34
N GLY A 10 21.39 5.51 10.49
CA GLY A 10 21.98 4.80 9.36
C GLY A 10 20.93 4.06 8.53
N TYR A 11 20.05 3.32 9.20
CA TYR A 11 18.95 2.61 8.54
C TYR A 11 18.00 3.57 7.80
N THR A 12 17.57 4.66 8.43
CA THR A 12 16.62 5.60 7.81
C THR A 12 17.24 6.30 6.61
N VAL A 13 18.50 6.73 6.69
CA VAL A 13 19.22 7.33 5.56
C VAL A 13 19.34 6.35 4.40
N ILE A 14 19.78 5.11 4.66
CA ILE A 14 19.90 4.08 3.61
C ILE A 14 18.54 3.79 2.98
N PHE A 15 17.50 3.61 3.79
CA PHE A 15 16.14 3.35 3.32
C PHE A 15 15.60 4.47 2.43
N ILE A 16 15.81 5.74 2.84
CA ILE A 16 15.40 6.91 2.07
C ILE A 16 16.15 6.97 0.74
N LEU A 17 17.47 6.75 0.75
CA LEU A 17 18.29 6.74 -0.47
C LEU A 17 17.82 5.65 -1.45
N ILE A 18 17.63 4.41 -0.97
CA ILE A 18 17.15 3.31 -1.82
C ILE A 18 15.74 3.61 -2.35
N SER A 19 14.82 4.05 -1.49
CA SER A 19 13.45 4.40 -1.89
C SER A 19 13.44 5.52 -2.93
N TYR A 20 14.27 6.54 -2.77
CA TYR A 20 14.42 7.62 -3.73
C TYR A 20 14.89 7.10 -5.10
N VAL A 21 15.91 6.24 -5.12
CA VAL A 21 16.41 5.62 -6.36
C VAL A 21 15.32 4.79 -7.04
N VAL A 22 14.59 3.96 -6.30
CA VAL A 22 13.54 3.07 -6.85
C VAL A 22 12.36 3.88 -7.41
N LEU A 23 11.86 4.85 -6.64
CA LEU A 23 10.67 5.62 -6.97
C LEU A 23 10.94 6.72 -8.01
N VAL A 24 12.04 7.47 -7.85
CA VAL A 24 12.32 8.69 -8.63
C VAL A 24 13.33 8.45 -9.75
N GLY A 25 14.12 7.37 -9.70
CA GLY A 25 15.14 7.10 -10.71
C GLY A 25 14.61 6.78 -12.12
N GLY A 26 13.29 6.65 -12.29
CA GLY A 26 12.64 6.54 -13.61
C GLY A 26 12.08 7.85 -14.17
N SER A 27 12.23 8.97 -13.45
CA SER A 27 11.79 10.29 -13.91
C SER A 27 12.67 10.82 -15.04
N SER A 28 12.11 11.70 -15.88
CA SER A 28 12.85 12.41 -16.94
C SER A 28 14.03 13.22 -16.41
N PHE A 29 13.96 13.67 -15.16
CA PHE A 29 15.04 14.44 -14.51
C PHE A 29 16.34 13.64 -14.34
N HIS A 30 16.25 12.32 -14.12
CA HIS A 30 17.41 11.44 -13.90
C HIS A 30 17.79 10.61 -15.13
N GLU A 31 17.19 10.90 -16.29
CA GLU A 31 17.42 10.16 -17.52
C GLU A 31 18.91 10.21 -17.92
N GLY A 32 19.49 9.05 -18.21
CA GLY A 32 20.93 8.92 -18.50
C GLY A 32 21.88 9.13 -17.31
N GLY A 33 21.39 9.57 -16.15
CA GLY A 33 22.21 9.82 -14.96
C GLY A 33 22.56 8.58 -14.12
N ILE A 34 23.42 8.77 -13.13
CA ILE A 34 23.89 7.73 -12.19
C ILE A 34 22.73 7.07 -11.45
N ILE A 35 21.72 7.85 -11.04
CA ILE A 35 20.56 7.35 -10.30
C ILE A 35 19.70 6.42 -11.16
N SER A 36 19.50 6.76 -12.44
CA SER A 36 18.80 5.87 -13.37
C SER A 36 19.59 4.59 -13.65
N TRP A 37 20.93 4.66 -13.65
CA TRP A 37 21.79 3.47 -13.76
C TRP A 37 21.61 2.54 -12.55
N PHE A 38 21.67 3.06 -11.32
CA PHE A 38 21.43 2.25 -10.11
C PHE A 38 20.06 1.60 -10.12
N ARG A 39 19.00 2.35 -10.49
CA ARG A 39 17.66 1.78 -10.63
C ARG A 39 17.62 0.63 -11.66
N ARG A 40 18.24 0.80 -12.83
CA ARG A 40 18.32 -0.25 -13.87
C ARG A 40 19.06 -1.48 -13.36
N VAL A 41 20.16 -1.30 -12.62
CA VAL A 41 20.91 -2.42 -12.02
C VAL A 41 20.05 -3.17 -11.02
N LEU A 42 19.36 -2.47 -10.12
CA LEU A 42 18.47 -3.09 -9.13
C LEU A 42 17.33 -3.89 -9.79
N ILE A 43 16.67 -3.32 -10.79
CA ILE A 43 15.60 -4.02 -11.54
C ILE A 43 16.18 -5.25 -12.26
N LYS A 44 17.33 -5.11 -12.93
CA LYS A 44 17.97 -6.22 -13.64
C LYS A 44 18.37 -7.37 -12.70
N ILE A 45 18.87 -7.05 -11.50
CA ILE A 45 19.17 -8.06 -10.47
C ILE A 45 17.90 -8.81 -10.09
N ASN A 46 16.79 -8.09 -9.86
CA ASN A 46 15.51 -8.69 -9.55
C ASN A 46 14.99 -9.58 -10.70
N ASP A 47 15.08 -9.13 -11.94
CA ASP A 47 14.64 -9.90 -13.12
C ASP A 47 15.45 -11.19 -13.30
N VAL A 48 16.77 -11.12 -13.09
CA VAL A 48 17.64 -12.30 -13.12
C VAL A 48 17.27 -13.26 -11.98
N PHE A 49 17.04 -12.74 -10.77
CA PHE A 49 16.62 -13.55 -9.64
C PHE A 49 15.30 -14.28 -9.90
N ILE A 50 14.29 -13.58 -10.41
CA ILE A 50 12.99 -14.18 -10.77
C ILE A 50 13.21 -15.26 -11.84
N SER A 51 14.00 -14.98 -12.88
CA SER A 51 14.29 -15.94 -13.96
C SER A 51 14.96 -17.22 -13.45
N VAL A 52 15.83 -17.10 -12.44
CA VAL A 52 16.47 -18.27 -11.79
C VAL A 52 15.44 -19.05 -10.99
N CYS A 53 14.62 -18.37 -10.19
CA CYS A 53 13.53 -18.99 -9.44
C CYS A 53 12.55 -19.74 -10.34
N GLU A 54 12.19 -19.17 -11.50
CA GLU A 54 11.29 -19.81 -12.47
C GLU A 54 11.84 -21.10 -13.09
N ARG A 55 13.18 -21.24 -13.16
CA ARG A 55 13.84 -22.46 -13.65
C ARG A 55 13.92 -23.56 -12.59
N ILE A 56 14.02 -23.17 -11.31
CA ILE A 56 14.18 -24.11 -10.20
C ILE A 56 12.83 -24.59 -9.68
N LEU A 57 11.83 -23.69 -9.57
CA LEU A 57 10.52 -24.02 -9.02
C LEU A 57 9.58 -24.60 -10.09
N PRO A 58 8.74 -25.59 -9.73
CA PRO A 58 7.72 -26.10 -10.63
C PRO A 58 6.68 -25.01 -10.94
N ARG A 59 6.18 -24.99 -12.18
CA ARG A 59 5.21 -24.00 -12.68
C ARG A 59 3.94 -23.91 -11.83
N LEU A 60 3.50 -25.02 -11.24
CA LEU A 60 2.35 -25.05 -10.33
C LEU A 60 2.60 -24.20 -9.08
N LEU A 61 3.78 -24.34 -8.48
CA LEU A 61 4.12 -23.63 -7.24
C LEU A 61 4.28 -22.13 -7.49
N LEU A 62 4.88 -21.73 -8.62
CA LEU A 62 4.96 -20.31 -9.02
C LEU A 62 3.58 -19.69 -9.22
N ARG A 63 2.65 -20.40 -9.87
CA ARG A 63 1.25 -19.94 -10.01
C ARG A 63 0.55 -19.79 -8.66
N THR A 64 0.77 -20.72 -7.75
CA THR A 64 0.22 -20.62 -6.39
C THR A 64 0.81 -19.44 -5.63
N ILE A 65 2.12 -19.23 -5.72
CA ILE A 65 2.79 -18.06 -5.12
C ILE A 65 2.20 -16.77 -5.68
N ASP A 66 2.09 -16.65 -7.00
CA ASP A 66 1.55 -15.46 -7.65
C ASP A 66 0.08 -15.22 -7.26
N ALA A 67 -0.74 -16.28 -7.21
CA ALA A 67 -2.12 -16.19 -6.74
C ALA A 67 -2.21 -15.75 -5.27
N VAL A 68 -1.32 -16.25 -4.40
CA VAL A 68 -1.25 -15.86 -2.99
C VAL A 68 -0.78 -14.42 -2.84
N ILE A 69 0.24 -13.99 -3.58
CA ILE A 69 0.73 -12.61 -3.58
C ILE A 69 -0.38 -11.67 -4.07
N ASN A 70 -1.05 -12.01 -5.18
CA ASN A 70 -2.19 -11.26 -5.68
C ASN A 70 -3.31 -11.18 -4.67
N TYR A 71 -3.65 -12.30 -4.03
CA TYR A 71 -4.65 -12.32 -2.98
C TYR A 71 -4.26 -11.40 -1.81
N ILE A 72 -3.03 -11.53 -1.28
CA ILE A 72 -2.56 -10.83 -0.07
C ILE A 72 -2.34 -9.32 -0.31
N PHE A 73 -1.74 -8.93 -1.43
CA PHE A 73 -1.32 -7.53 -1.65
C PHE A 73 -2.24 -6.74 -2.57
N PHE A 74 -2.79 -7.37 -3.60
CA PHE A 74 -3.49 -6.68 -4.68
C PHE A 74 -5.02 -6.81 -4.61
N THR A 75 -5.53 -7.71 -3.76
CA THR A 75 -6.98 -7.82 -3.53
C THR A 75 -7.36 -7.42 -2.11
N ARG A 76 -8.60 -6.97 -1.96
CA ARG A 76 -9.22 -6.76 -0.64
C ARG A 76 -9.35 -8.11 0.08
N ASN A 77 -8.56 -8.30 1.13
CA ASN A 77 -8.58 -9.49 1.97
C ASN A 77 -8.62 -9.12 3.47
N ARG A 78 -8.92 -10.12 4.32
CA ARG A 78 -8.89 -9.94 5.79
C ARG A 78 -7.48 -10.04 6.36
N CYS A 79 -6.52 -10.58 5.63
CA CYS A 79 -5.14 -10.76 6.09
C CYS A 79 -4.48 -9.41 6.37
N MET A 80 -4.65 -8.41 5.50
CA MET A 80 -4.12 -7.06 5.70
C MET A 80 -4.75 -6.35 6.89
N LEU A 81 -6.05 -6.55 7.12
CA LEU A 81 -6.73 -6.04 8.31
C LEU A 81 -6.16 -6.66 9.60
N ILE A 82 -5.99 -7.99 9.61
CA ILE A 82 -5.40 -8.71 10.75
C ILE A 82 -3.97 -8.23 11.00
N LEU A 83 -3.15 -8.10 9.94
CA LEU A 83 -1.78 -7.61 10.04
C LEU A 83 -1.73 -6.21 10.63
N TYR A 84 -2.57 -5.29 10.15
CA TYR A 84 -2.63 -3.93 10.67
C TYR A 84 -3.02 -3.90 12.16
N VAL A 85 -4.08 -4.63 12.55
CA VAL A 85 -4.50 -4.69 13.95
C VAL A 85 -3.41 -5.34 14.82
N PHE A 86 -2.78 -6.40 14.34
CA PHE A 86 -1.66 -7.04 15.01
C PHE A 86 -0.51 -6.07 15.27
N LEU A 87 -0.10 -5.30 14.26
CA LEU A 87 0.99 -4.32 14.38
C LEU A 87 0.64 -3.21 15.38
N ILE A 88 -0.59 -2.70 15.34
CA ILE A 88 -1.07 -1.68 16.28
C ILE A 88 -1.09 -2.23 17.71
N VAL A 89 -1.64 -3.43 17.93
CA VAL A 89 -1.72 -4.05 19.25
C VAL A 89 -0.32 -4.39 19.78
N ALA A 90 0.55 -4.97 18.96
CA ALA A 90 1.91 -5.31 19.35
C ALA A 90 2.73 -4.05 19.70
N GLY A 91 2.65 -3.00 18.88
CA GLY A 91 3.30 -1.72 19.15
C GLY A 91 2.77 -1.07 20.43
N SER A 92 1.44 -1.08 20.62
CA SER A 92 0.80 -0.55 21.82
C SER A 92 1.18 -1.35 23.07
N ALA A 93 1.32 -2.67 22.97
CA ALA A 93 1.75 -3.52 24.07
C ALA A 93 3.20 -3.21 24.48
N VAL A 94 4.11 -3.07 23.53
CA VAL A 94 5.51 -2.68 23.80
C VAL A 94 5.56 -1.31 24.47
N TYR A 95 4.81 -0.33 23.95
CA TYR A 95 4.68 0.99 24.56
C TYR A 95 4.17 0.90 26.00
N THR A 96 3.09 0.13 26.23
CA THR A 96 2.51 -0.04 27.56
C THR A 96 3.49 -0.70 28.52
N LEU A 97 4.19 -1.76 28.12
CA LEU A 97 5.05 -2.53 29.02
C LEU A 97 6.40 -1.86 29.30
N ARG A 98 6.92 -1.07 28.37
CA ARG A 98 8.27 -0.49 28.48
C ARG A 98 8.26 1.00 28.79
N VAL A 99 7.27 1.73 28.31
CA VAL A 99 7.25 3.20 28.37
C VAL A 99 6.32 3.70 29.47
N SER A 100 5.20 3.01 29.75
CA SER A 100 4.22 3.48 30.74
C SER A 100 4.81 3.67 32.14
N SER A 101 5.76 2.83 32.56
CA SER A 101 6.39 2.91 33.88
C SER A 101 7.17 4.21 34.11
N PHE A 102 7.58 4.92 33.04
CA PHE A 102 8.22 6.23 33.16
C PHE A 102 7.23 7.36 33.42
N PHE A 103 5.96 7.17 33.09
CA PHE A 103 4.88 8.12 33.34
C PHE A 103 4.16 7.71 34.62
N GLY A 104 4.66 8.16 35.77
CA GLY A 104 4.19 7.73 37.10
C GLY A 104 2.71 7.97 37.43
N ASN A 105 1.96 8.70 36.58
CA ASN A 105 0.51 8.90 36.70
C ASN A 105 -0.18 8.79 35.33
N THR A 106 -1.42 8.32 35.31
CA THR A 106 -2.31 8.33 34.14
C THR A 106 -2.57 9.76 33.70
N ASN A 107 -1.75 10.25 32.77
CA ASN A 107 -1.89 11.58 32.20
C ASN A 107 -2.91 11.58 31.05
N ILE A 108 -3.48 12.75 30.76
CA ILE A 108 -4.42 12.95 29.63
C ILE A 108 -3.83 12.42 28.31
N PHE A 109 -2.52 12.57 28.10
CA PHE A 109 -1.80 12.04 26.93
C PHE A 109 -1.87 10.51 26.81
N PHE A 110 -1.85 9.79 27.94
CA PHE A 110 -1.97 8.34 27.94
C PHE A 110 -3.38 7.96 27.48
N LEU A 111 -4.41 8.55 28.09
CA LEU A 111 -5.80 8.30 27.73
C LEU A 111 -6.10 8.67 26.26
N SER A 112 -5.65 9.85 25.82
CA SER A 112 -5.88 10.30 24.45
C SER A 112 -5.23 9.38 23.42
N THR A 113 -4.04 8.83 23.72
CA THR A 113 -3.36 7.87 22.85
C THR A 113 -4.21 6.62 22.61
N TYR A 114 -4.75 5.98 23.65
CA TYR A 114 -5.59 4.78 23.46
C TYR A 114 -6.93 5.09 22.80
N VAL A 115 -7.52 6.26 23.07
CA VAL A 115 -8.75 6.70 22.39
C VAL A 115 -8.50 6.86 20.89
N LEU A 116 -7.41 7.54 20.50
CA LEU A 116 -7.05 7.72 19.10
C LEU A 116 -6.73 6.40 18.40
N ILE A 117 -5.98 5.51 19.06
CA ILE A 117 -5.68 4.17 18.52
C ILE A 117 -6.97 3.37 18.32
N SER A 118 -7.86 3.37 19.30
CA SER A 118 -9.13 2.65 19.21
C SER A 118 -10.00 3.20 18.08
N PHE A 119 -10.06 4.52 17.95
CA PHE A 119 -10.81 5.19 16.89
C PHE A 119 -10.24 4.88 15.51
N ASP A 120 -8.91 4.91 15.35
CA ASP A 120 -8.21 4.57 14.10
C ASP A 120 -8.52 3.12 13.68
N VAL A 121 -8.39 2.17 14.60
CA VAL A 121 -8.68 0.75 14.32
C VAL A 121 -10.14 0.54 13.93
N VAL A 122 -11.08 1.21 14.60
CA VAL A 122 -12.52 1.13 14.26
C VAL A 122 -12.77 1.71 12.87
N LEU A 123 -12.28 2.91 12.58
CA LEU A 123 -12.45 3.55 11.28
C LEU A 123 -11.82 2.70 10.17
N PHE A 124 -10.59 2.23 10.34
CA PHE A 124 -9.91 1.39 9.38
C PHE A 124 -10.70 0.10 9.11
N THR A 125 -11.24 -0.52 10.16
CA THR A 125 -12.08 -1.72 10.03
C THR A 125 -13.36 -1.44 9.25
N ILE A 126 -14.03 -0.31 9.51
CA ILE A 126 -15.24 0.10 8.78
C ILE A 126 -14.89 0.33 7.30
N CYS A 127 -13.86 1.13 7.02
CA CYS A 127 -13.43 1.44 5.66
C CYS A 127 -13.09 0.18 4.85
N ASN A 128 -12.40 -0.79 5.46
CA ASN A 128 -12.08 -2.06 4.79
C ASN A 128 -13.31 -2.92 4.45
N ARG A 129 -14.41 -2.77 5.20
CA ARG A 129 -15.64 -3.55 4.98
C ARG A 129 -16.61 -2.89 4.00
N LYS A 130 -16.49 -1.58 3.77
CA LYS A 130 -17.38 -0.84 2.86
C LYS A 130 -17.19 -1.28 1.41
N ASP A 131 -18.26 -1.18 0.64
CA ASP A 131 -18.25 -1.42 -0.80
C ASP A 131 -17.34 -0.37 -1.47
N PRO A 132 -16.38 -0.78 -2.33
CA PRO A 132 -15.54 0.16 -3.07
C PRO A 132 -16.31 0.99 -4.11
N GLY A 133 -17.61 0.76 -4.30
CA GLY A 133 -18.43 1.47 -5.28
C GLY A 133 -18.31 0.85 -6.66
N VAL A 134 -18.51 -0.48 -6.76
CA VAL A 134 -18.42 -1.18 -8.05
C VAL A 134 -19.53 -0.72 -9.00
N ILE A 135 -19.14 -0.17 -10.13
CA ILE A 135 -20.06 0.29 -11.18
C ILE A 135 -20.45 -0.92 -12.05
N THR A 136 -21.75 -1.15 -12.17
CA THR A 136 -22.38 -2.18 -13.02
C THR A 136 -23.27 -1.51 -14.05
N SER A 137 -23.71 -2.25 -15.07
CA SER A 137 -24.64 -1.74 -16.08
C SER A 137 -25.97 -1.24 -15.48
N VAL A 138 -26.36 -1.74 -14.31
CA VAL A 138 -27.62 -1.38 -13.63
C VAL A 138 -27.48 -0.06 -12.87
N ASN A 139 -26.32 0.20 -12.24
CA ASN A 139 -26.15 1.37 -11.38
C ASN A 139 -25.40 2.54 -12.05
N VAL A 140 -24.91 2.36 -13.29
CA VAL A 140 -24.09 3.35 -14.00
C VAL A 140 -24.80 4.70 -14.15
N GLY A 141 -26.11 4.72 -14.39
CA GLY A 141 -26.90 5.96 -14.50
C GLY A 141 -26.81 6.82 -13.24
N ASN A 142 -26.99 6.21 -12.07
CA ASN A 142 -26.91 6.90 -10.78
C ASN A 142 -25.51 7.47 -10.52
N TYR A 143 -24.46 6.74 -10.94
CA TYR A 143 -23.08 7.23 -10.80
C TYR A 143 -22.75 8.35 -11.79
N LEU A 144 -23.31 8.34 -13.00
CA LEU A 144 -23.13 9.40 -13.98
C LEU A 144 -23.77 10.72 -13.53
N GLU A 145 -24.95 10.65 -12.91
CA GLU A 145 -25.62 11.82 -12.35
C GLU A 145 -24.86 12.35 -11.12
N ARG A 146 -24.38 11.47 -10.25
CA ARG A 146 -23.69 11.86 -9.02
C ARG A 146 -22.26 12.37 -9.24
N TYR A 147 -21.60 11.93 -10.31
CA TYR A 147 -20.22 12.28 -10.64
C TYR A 147 -20.15 12.89 -12.04
N GLU A 148 -20.55 14.15 -12.12
CA GLU A 148 -20.53 14.94 -13.34
C GLU A 148 -19.11 15.13 -13.90
N TYR A 149 -19.03 15.27 -15.22
CA TYR A 149 -17.79 15.52 -15.94
C TYR A 149 -17.36 16.98 -15.77
N ASP A 150 -16.09 17.20 -15.44
CA ASP A 150 -15.52 18.55 -15.35
C ASP A 150 -15.06 19.08 -16.72
N GLY A 151 -15.02 18.23 -17.75
CA GLY A 151 -14.60 18.59 -19.11
C GLY A 151 -13.10 18.89 -19.26
N VAL A 152 -12.32 18.85 -18.17
CA VAL A 152 -10.89 19.15 -18.16
C VAL A 152 -10.08 17.88 -17.89
N TYR A 153 -10.33 17.23 -16.76
CA TYR A 153 -9.66 15.99 -16.38
C TYR A 153 -10.51 14.76 -16.69
N TYR A 154 -11.83 14.90 -16.64
CA TYR A 154 -12.78 13.83 -16.86
C TYR A 154 -13.74 14.22 -17.98
N ILE A 155 -13.44 13.71 -19.17
CA ILE A 155 -14.26 13.88 -20.38
C ILE A 155 -15.07 12.60 -20.59
N GLN A 156 -16.26 12.76 -21.18
CA GLN A 156 -17.13 11.65 -21.51
C GLN A 156 -16.40 10.59 -22.34
N SER A 157 -16.30 9.38 -21.81
CA SER A 157 -15.64 8.25 -22.47
C SER A 157 -16.27 6.93 -22.03
N SER A 158 -16.12 5.90 -22.85
CA SER A 158 -16.58 4.54 -22.53
C SER A 158 -15.40 3.64 -22.15
N CYS A 159 -15.68 2.63 -21.33
CA CYS A 159 -14.73 1.59 -21.02
C CYS A 159 -14.66 0.60 -22.18
N ARG A 160 -13.50 0.47 -22.81
CA ARG A 160 -13.27 -0.49 -23.91
C ARG A 160 -13.54 -1.93 -23.48
N THR A 161 -13.22 -2.27 -22.22
CA THR A 161 -13.38 -3.62 -21.68
C THR A 161 -14.81 -3.88 -21.18
N CYS A 162 -15.43 -2.93 -20.49
CA CYS A 162 -16.76 -3.12 -19.90
C CYS A 162 -17.92 -2.74 -20.82
N GLY A 163 -17.68 -1.96 -21.88
CA GLY A 163 -18.72 -1.41 -22.74
C GLY A 163 -19.60 -0.33 -22.10
N THR A 164 -19.43 -0.03 -20.82
CA THR A 164 -20.21 0.99 -20.09
C THR A 164 -19.59 2.38 -20.22
N GLN A 165 -20.42 3.42 -20.18
CA GLN A 165 -19.96 4.80 -20.04
C GLN A 165 -19.25 4.96 -18.69
N LYS A 166 -18.07 5.61 -18.68
CA LYS A 166 -17.27 5.80 -17.46
C LYS A 166 -17.73 7.04 -16.71
N PRO A 167 -18.27 6.93 -15.49
CA PRO A 167 -18.43 8.08 -14.60
C PRO A 167 -17.10 8.78 -14.35
N ALA A 168 -17.13 10.07 -14.00
CA ALA A 168 -15.92 10.81 -13.66
C ALA A 168 -15.14 10.07 -12.55
N ARG A 169 -13.79 10.07 -12.65
CA ARG A 169 -12.86 9.42 -11.70
C ARG A 169 -12.92 7.88 -11.63
N SER A 170 -13.75 7.23 -12.45
CA SER A 170 -13.84 5.76 -12.50
C SER A 170 -12.69 5.13 -13.29
N LYS A 171 -12.29 3.91 -12.90
CA LYS A 171 -11.32 3.08 -13.61
C LYS A 171 -11.85 1.67 -13.80
N HIS A 172 -11.40 1.00 -14.86
CA HIS A 172 -11.69 -0.41 -15.04
C HIS A 172 -11.00 -1.22 -13.94
N CYS A 173 -11.74 -2.10 -13.29
CA CYS A 173 -11.21 -3.06 -12.35
C CYS A 173 -11.12 -4.41 -13.08
N CYS A 174 -9.90 -4.89 -13.34
CA CYS A 174 -9.63 -6.15 -14.08
C CYS A 174 -9.91 -7.41 -13.26
N ARG A 175 -10.83 -7.34 -12.30
CA ARG A 175 -11.03 -8.43 -11.33
C ARG A 175 -11.57 -9.69 -11.98
#